data_AF-A0A940VI23-F1
#
_entry.id   AF-A0A940VI23-F1
#
_cell.length_a   1.000
_cell.length_b   1.000
_cell.length_c   1.000
_cell.angle_alpha   90.00
_cell.angle_beta   90.00
_cell.angle_gamma   90.00
#
_symmetry.space_group_name_H-M   'P 1'
#
loop_
_entity.id
_entity.type
_entity.pdbx_description
1 polymer ?
#
loop_
_entity_poly.entity_id
_entity_poly.type
_entity_poly.pdbx_seq_one_letter_code
_entity_poly.pdbx_strand_id
1 'polypeptide(L)'
;MKWFRMYGEFANDPKVQTMPENMQRRLVMLFCMQCNDDLDSATDDEILCVLRISKAELKKTKQLFIDKGFINERWQLVNWGKRQFESDNSTERSKRCREKKRNVDATLQAQQENVSATPPDTDTDTDTETDTDTELSSYNPSSDDAAAEVYKTFQNEIGVISPLTKEYLDDAISEYPPNWIVMAISEAVTHNARNFKYIDTVLKSWKANGFRAKPTRAAPEAYGGGLPLA
;
A
#
# COMPACT_ATOMS: atom_id res chain seq x y z
N MET A 1 14.73 6.53 -7.47
CA MET A 1 15.43 5.27 -7.16
C MET A 1 14.39 4.17 -7.24
N LYS A 2 14.65 3.11 -8.00
CA LYS A 2 13.74 1.96 -8.07
C LYS A 2 13.99 1.08 -6.84
N TRP A 3 12.91 0.63 -6.21
CA TRP A 3 12.94 -0.20 -5.00
C TRP A 3 11.82 -1.24 -5.10
N PHE A 4 12.00 -2.39 -4.45
CA PHE A 4 10.98 -3.42 -4.35
C PHE A 4 10.77 -3.79 -2.88
N ARG A 5 9.57 -4.27 -2.56
CA ARG A 5 9.23 -4.70 -1.20
C ARG A 5 9.72 -6.13 -0.99
N MET A 6 10.55 -6.32 0.03
CA MET A 6 10.92 -7.65 0.52
C MET A 6 9.98 -8.04 1.67
N TYR A 7 9.26 -9.15 1.50
CA TYR A 7 8.29 -9.61 2.48
C TYR A 7 8.96 -10.49 3.54
N GLY A 8 8.54 -10.35 4.80
CA GLY A 8 9.03 -11.20 5.90
C GLY A 8 8.81 -12.70 5.69
N GLU A 9 7.82 -13.07 4.87
CA GLU A 9 7.60 -14.45 4.40
C GLU A 9 8.85 -15.08 3.81
N PHE A 10 9.76 -14.29 3.22
CA PHE A 10 11.02 -14.77 2.65
C PHE A 10 11.86 -15.57 3.66
N ALA A 11 11.83 -15.20 4.94
CA ALA A 11 12.57 -15.89 6.00
C ALA A 11 11.98 -17.27 6.34
N ASN A 12 10.70 -17.50 6.04
CA ASN A 12 9.99 -18.71 6.42
C ASN A 12 9.48 -19.52 5.21
N ASP A 13 9.66 -19.03 3.97
CA ASP A 13 9.22 -19.71 2.76
C ASP A 13 9.99 -21.04 2.60
N PRO A 14 9.31 -22.20 2.63
CA PRO A 14 9.98 -23.50 2.52
C PRO A 14 10.80 -23.66 1.24
N LYS A 15 10.36 -23.04 0.12
CA LYS A 15 11.09 -23.11 -1.15
C LYS A 15 12.42 -22.38 -1.06
N VAL A 16 12.43 -21.22 -0.39
CA VAL A 16 13.62 -20.38 -0.16
C VAL A 16 14.56 -21.06 0.85
N GLN A 17 14.02 -21.50 1.99
CA GLN A 17 14.82 -22.09 3.08
C GLN A 17 15.45 -23.44 2.71
N THR A 18 14.85 -24.19 1.78
CA THR A 18 15.45 -25.44 1.27
C THR A 18 16.62 -25.20 0.31
N MET A 19 16.86 -23.96 -0.14
CA MET A 19 17.98 -23.64 -1.05
C MET A 19 19.23 -23.19 -0.28
N PRO A 20 20.43 -23.48 -0.81
CA PRO A 20 21.68 -22.94 -0.26
C PRO A 20 21.74 -21.41 -0.39
N GLU A 21 22.51 -20.76 0.49
CA GLU A 21 22.59 -19.29 0.60
C GLU A 21 22.99 -18.60 -0.71
N ASN A 22 23.87 -19.23 -1.49
CA ASN A 22 24.26 -18.73 -2.80
C ASN A 22 23.07 -18.59 -3.77
N MET A 23 22.11 -19.51 -3.72
CA MET A 23 20.89 -19.48 -4.53
C MET A 23 19.89 -18.47 -3.98
N GLN A 24 19.80 -18.32 -2.67
CA GLN A 24 18.97 -17.27 -2.06
C GLN A 24 19.45 -15.87 -2.47
N ARG A 25 20.77 -15.62 -2.43
CA ARG A 25 21.38 -14.39 -2.95
C ARG A 25 21.05 -14.18 -4.43
N ARG A 26 21.20 -15.22 -5.26
CA ARG A 26 20.90 -15.14 -6.71
C ARG A 26 19.43 -14.78 -6.95
N LEU A 27 18.51 -15.32 -6.18
CA LEU A 27 17.08 -14.98 -6.26
C LEU A 27 16.83 -13.50 -5.94
N VAL A 28 17.45 -12.98 -4.88
CA VAL A 28 17.35 -11.55 -4.53
C VAL A 28 17.93 -10.66 -5.64
N MET A 29 19.05 -11.06 -6.26
CA MET A 29 19.61 -10.32 -7.39
C MET A 29 18.65 -10.28 -8.59
N LEU A 30 17.93 -11.37 -8.88
CA LEU A 30 16.89 -11.36 -9.92
C LEU A 30 15.73 -10.43 -9.57
N PHE A 31 15.33 -10.35 -8.30
CA PHE A 31 14.34 -9.37 -7.85
C PHE A 31 14.82 -7.93 -8.08
N CYS A 32 16.10 -7.64 -7.85
CA CYS A 32 16.69 -6.34 -8.16
C CYS A 32 16.66 -6.05 -9.67
N MET A 33 16.99 -7.03 -10.52
CA MET A 33 16.96 -6.86 -11.98
C MET A 33 15.54 -6.62 -12.50
N GLN A 34 14.55 -7.38 -12.00
CA GLN A 34 13.15 -7.15 -12.36
C GLN A 34 12.66 -5.79 -11.87
N CYS A 35 13.07 -5.38 -10.65
CA CYS A 35 12.76 -4.05 -10.12
C CYS A 35 13.30 -2.93 -11.01
N ASN A 36 14.43 -3.16 -11.69
CA ASN A 36 14.99 -2.21 -12.64
C ASN A 36 14.38 -2.28 -14.05
N ASP A 37 13.45 -3.21 -14.30
CA ASP A 37 12.90 -3.55 -15.63
C ASP A 37 13.96 -4.09 -16.61
N ASP A 38 15.09 -4.59 -16.10
CA ASP A 38 16.19 -5.10 -16.92
C ASP A 38 16.02 -6.58 -17.27
N LEU A 39 15.24 -7.32 -16.46
CA LEU A 39 15.20 -8.79 -16.53
C LEU A 39 14.45 -9.31 -17.77
N ASP A 40 13.37 -8.67 -18.19
CA ASP A 40 12.57 -9.10 -19.35
C ASP A 40 13.35 -8.96 -20.67
N SER A 41 14.30 -8.02 -20.74
CA SER A 41 15.20 -7.82 -21.89
C SER A 41 16.56 -8.50 -21.72
N ALA A 42 16.87 -9.04 -20.54
CA ALA A 42 18.20 -9.54 -20.23
C ALA A 42 18.52 -10.84 -20.97
N THR A 43 19.70 -10.85 -21.57
CA THR A 43 20.32 -12.05 -22.13
C THR A 43 20.97 -12.90 -21.02
N ASP A 44 21.17 -14.19 -21.29
CA ASP A 44 21.82 -15.11 -20.35
C ASP A 44 23.24 -14.62 -19.96
N ASP A 45 23.96 -13.98 -20.88
CA ASP A 45 25.30 -13.43 -20.63
C ASP A 45 25.25 -12.19 -19.70
N GLU A 46 24.22 -11.35 -19.79
CA GLU A 46 24.02 -10.22 -18.87
C GLU A 46 23.67 -10.70 -17.46
N ILE A 47 22.75 -11.67 -17.35
CA ILE A 47 22.38 -12.27 -16.07
C ILE A 47 23.62 -12.93 -15.43
N LEU A 48 24.44 -13.60 -16.22
CA LEU A 48 25.71 -14.16 -15.77
C LEU A 48 26.62 -13.10 -15.15
N CYS A 49 26.78 -11.96 -15.82
CA CYS A 49 27.62 -10.85 -15.36
C CYS A 49 27.09 -10.25 -14.05
N VAL A 50 25.77 -10.05 -13.95
CA VAL A 50 25.13 -9.49 -12.74
C VAL A 50 25.26 -10.45 -11.56
N LEU A 51 25.07 -11.75 -11.79
CA LEU A 51 25.18 -12.76 -10.75
C LEU A 51 26.64 -13.08 -10.38
N ARG A 52 27.61 -12.73 -11.25
CA ARG A 52 29.05 -13.01 -11.11
C ARG A 52 29.34 -14.50 -10.94
N ILE A 53 28.78 -15.31 -11.83
CA ILE A 53 28.91 -16.77 -11.81
C ILE A 53 29.37 -17.32 -13.15
N SER A 54 29.72 -18.61 -13.19
CA SER A 54 30.04 -19.28 -14.45
C SER A 54 28.79 -19.67 -15.26
N LYS A 55 28.94 -19.90 -16.57
CA LYS A 55 27.85 -20.40 -17.45
C LYS A 55 27.26 -21.73 -16.93
N ALA A 56 28.12 -22.61 -16.41
CA ALA A 56 27.70 -23.88 -15.84
C ALA A 56 26.82 -23.70 -14.59
N GLU A 57 27.14 -22.73 -13.73
CA GLU A 57 26.33 -22.41 -12.55
C GLU A 57 25.05 -21.68 -12.90
N LEU A 58 25.05 -20.83 -13.92
CA LEU A 58 23.83 -20.17 -14.39
C LEU A 58 22.79 -21.20 -14.82
N LYS A 59 23.21 -22.23 -15.58
CA LYS A 59 22.33 -23.33 -15.99
C LYS A 59 21.72 -24.07 -14.79
N LYS A 60 22.54 -24.38 -13.77
CA LYS A 60 22.06 -25.00 -12.51
C LYS A 60 21.07 -24.10 -11.77
N THR A 61 21.36 -22.80 -11.72
CA THR A 61 20.51 -21.79 -11.07
C THR A 61 19.16 -21.69 -11.77
N LYS A 62 19.17 -21.57 -13.11
CA LYS A 62 17.96 -21.49 -13.93
C LYS A 62 17.08 -22.72 -13.73
N GLN A 63 17.67 -23.92 -13.80
CA GLN A 63 16.94 -25.16 -13.60
C GLN A 63 16.29 -25.22 -12.21
N LEU A 64 17.07 -24.96 -11.16
CA LEU A 64 16.56 -24.99 -9.78
C LEU A 64 15.42 -24.01 -9.54
N PHE A 65 15.49 -22.82 -10.14
CA PHE A 65 14.46 -21.80 -9.98
C PHE A 65 13.18 -22.11 -10.77
N ILE A 66 13.30 -22.75 -11.93
CA ILE A 66 12.16 -23.29 -12.67
C ILE A 66 11.51 -24.42 -11.86
N ASP A 67 12.28 -25.38 -11.35
CA ASP A 67 11.78 -26.53 -10.59
C ASP A 67 11.03 -26.10 -9.32
N LYS A 68 11.50 -25.04 -8.66
CA LYS A 68 10.83 -24.46 -7.48
C LYS A 68 9.70 -23.50 -7.84
N GLY A 69 9.55 -23.12 -9.11
CA GLY A 69 8.51 -22.23 -9.61
C GLY A 69 8.71 -20.76 -9.21
N PHE A 70 9.95 -20.30 -9.11
CA PHE A 70 10.28 -18.88 -8.93
C PHE A 70 10.28 -18.14 -10.27
N ILE A 71 10.78 -18.77 -11.34
CA ILE A 71 10.87 -18.21 -12.69
C ILE A 71 10.26 -19.15 -13.73
N ASN A 72 9.95 -18.61 -14.91
CA ASN A 72 9.67 -19.39 -16.11
C ASN A 72 10.92 -19.54 -17.01
N GLU A 73 10.78 -20.22 -18.16
CA GLU A 73 11.88 -20.43 -19.12
C GLU A 73 12.49 -19.13 -19.67
N ARG A 74 11.71 -18.05 -19.66
CA ARG A 74 12.06 -16.71 -20.14
C ARG A 74 12.60 -15.80 -19.04
N TRP A 75 13.03 -16.35 -17.89
CA TRP A 75 13.51 -15.60 -16.72
C TRP A 75 12.47 -14.70 -16.02
N GLN A 76 11.19 -14.80 -16.38
CA GLN A 76 10.16 -13.97 -15.76
C GLN A 76 9.77 -14.53 -14.40
N LEU A 77 9.68 -13.64 -13.41
CA LEU A 77 9.34 -13.99 -12.05
C LEU A 77 7.84 -14.29 -11.90
N VAL A 78 7.53 -15.46 -11.36
CA VAL A 78 6.15 -15.89 -11.14
C VAL A 78 5.57 -15.11 -9.95
N ASN A 79 4.32 -14.66 -10.08
CA ASN A 79 3.60 -13.86 -9.06
C ASN A 79 4.25 -12.50 -8.72
N TRP A 80 5.13 -11.95 -9.57
CA TRP A 80 5.73 -10.63 -9.33
C TRP A 80 4.68 -9.53 -9.12
N GLY A 81 3.70 -9.40 -10.01
CA GLY A 81 2.65 -8.37 -9.90
C GLY A 81 1.73 -8.53 -8.69
N LYS A 82 1.61 -9.73 -8.10
CA LYS A 82 0.89 -9.91 -6.83
C LYS A 82 1.69 -9.40 -5.63
N ARG A 83 3.01 -9.36 -5.76
CA ARG A 83 3.94 -8.98 -4.69
C ARG A 83 4.47 -7.55 -4.83
N GLN A 84 4.49 -6.98 -6.03
CA GLN A 84 4.91 -5.59 -6.24
C GLN A 84 3.73 -4.78 -6.77
N PHE A 85 3.17 -3.92 -5.93
CA PHE A 85 2.04 -3.07 -6.30
C PHE A 85 2.52 -1.97 -7.26
N GLU A 86 1.80 -1.76 -8.36
CA GLU A 86 2.12 -0.74 -9.37
C GLU A 86 2.23 0.67 -8.77
N SER A 87 1.53 0.93 -7.67
CA SER A 87 1.62 2.18 -6.93
C SER A 87 3.05 2.48 -6.43
N ASP A 88 3.87 1.47 -6.16
CA ASP A 88 5.19 1.62 -5.55
C ASP A 88 6.26 2.15 -6.53
N ASN A 89 5.93 2.26 -7.83
CA ASN A 89 6.73 3.01 -8.80
C ASN A 89 6.64 4.52 -8.51
N SER A 90 7.53 5.03 -7.67
CA SER A 90 7.53 6.43 -7.20
C SER A 90 7.84 7.46 -8.29
N THR A 91 8.14 7.04 -9.51
CA THR A 91 8.57 7.93 -10.60
C THR A 91 7.44 8.81 -11.11
N GLU A 92 6.19 8.30 -11.14
CA GLU A 92 5.03 9.10 -11.56
C GLU A 92 4.51 10.02 -10.44
N ARG A 93 4.46 9.54 -9.19
CA ARG A 93 3.96 10.34 -8.05
C ARG A 93 4.82 11.56 -7.79
N SER A 94 6.14 11.43 -7.86
CA SER A 94 7.06 12.56 -7.70
C SER A 94 7.05 13.51 -8.91
N LYS A 95 6.88 13.00 -10.14
CA LYS A 95 6.70 13.85 -11.33
C LYS A 95 5.42 14.68 -11.24
N ARG A 96 4.28 14.05 -10.92
CA ARG A 96 2.99 14.74 -10.78
C ARG A 96 3.01 15.81 -9.68
N CYS A 97 3.71 15.57 -8.58
CA CYS A 97 3.88 16.57 -7.52
C CYS A 97 4.76 17.76 -7.96
N ARG A 98 5.87 17.49 -8.68
CA ARG A 98 6.74 18.55 -9.25
C ARG A 98 6.05 19.34 -10.36
N GLU A 99 5.27 18.68 -11.21
CA GLU A 99 4.46 19.31 -12.26
C GLU A 99 3.35 20.18 -11.68
N LYS A 100 2.67 19.71 -10.61
CA LYS A 100 1.70 20.54 -9.88
C LYS A 100 2.36 21.77 -9.25
N LYS A 101 3.54 21.64 -8.65
CA LYS A 101 4.29 22.79 -8.11
C LYS A 101 4.68 23.80 -9.21
N ARG A 102 5.12 23.31 -10.38
CA ARG A 102 5.47 24.14 -11.53
C ARG A 102 4.27 24.88 -12.14
N ASN A 103 3.10 24.24 -12.21
CA ASN A 103 1.88 24.90 -12.70
C ASN A 103 1.31 25.91 -11.69
N VAL A 104 1.44 25.66 -10.38
CA VAL A 104 1.07 26.63 -9.34
C VAL A 104 1.97 27.86 -9.41
N ASP A 105 3.30 27.69 -9.52
CA ASP A 105 4.25 28.81 -9.68
C ASP A 105 3.95 29.65 -10.94
N ALA A 106 3.65 29.00 -12.06
CA ALA A 106 3.29 29.68 -13.30
C ALA A 106 1.95 30.44 -13.21
N THR A 107 1.00 29.94 -12.42
CA THR A 107 -0.30 30.60 -12.20
C THR A 107 -0.15 31.81 -11.27
N LEU A 108 0.73 31.73 -10.26
CA LEU A 108 1.05 32.85 -9.36
C LEU A 108 1.77 33.99 -10.09
N GLN A 109 2.71 33.68 -11.00
CA GLN A 109 3.37 34.69 -11.84
C GLN A 109 2.41 35.37 -12.83
N ALA A 110 1.47 34.62 -13.42
CA ALA A 110 0.47 35.20 -14.34
C ALA A 110 -0.57 36.10 -13.64
N GLN A 111 -0.82 35.88 -12.35
CA GLN A 111 -1.78 36.69 -11.58
C GLN A 111 -1.13 37.95 -10.97
N GLN A 112 0.21 37.98 -10.85
CA GLN A 112 0.97 39.13 -10.36
C GLN A 112 1.18 40.23 -11.41
N GLU A 113 0.93 39.98 -12.71
CA GLU A 113 1.05 41.03 -13.74
C GLU A 113 -0.14 42.00 -13.79
N ASN A 114 -1.19 41.85 -12.96
CA ASN A 114 -2.41 42.67 -13.10
C ASN A 114 -2.97 43.31 -11.82
N VAL A 115 -2.18 43.51 -10.75
CA VAL A 115 -2.62 44.36 -9.61
C VAL A 115 -1.45 45.19 -9.09
N SER A 116 -1.39 46.44 -9.52
CA SER A 116 -0.62 47.50 -8.84
C SER A 116 -1.44 48.02 -7.65
N ALA A 117 -1.04 47.64 -6.43
CA ALA A 117 -1.21 48.42 -5.20
C ALA A 117 -0.48 47.72 -4.03
N THR A 118 0.59 48.35 -3.54
CA THR A 118 1.21 48.14 -2.21
C THR A 118 0.16 48.38 -1.10
N PRO A 119 0.20 47.69 0.08
CA PRO A 119 1.11 48.08 1.19
C PRO A 119 1.45 46.90 2.16
N PRO A 120 1.96 47.13 3.39
CA PRO A 120 3.33 46.81 3.82
C PRO A 120 3.47 45.54 4.70
N ASP A 121 4.73 45.12 4.84
CA ASP A 121 5.22 44.07 5.73
C ASP A 121 4.74 44.22 7.18
N THR A 122 4.36 43.10 7.79
CA THR A 122 4.36 42.93 9.24
C THR A 122 4.86 41.54 9.55
N ASP A 123 6.14 41.47 9.96
CA ASP A 123 6.76 40.33 10.61
C ASP A 123 6.01 40.00 11.90
N THR A 124 5.69 38.72 12.13
CA THR A 124 5.55 38.17 13.48
C THR A 124 5.84 36.67 13.45
N ASP A 125 7.04 36.33 13.91
CA ASP A 125 7.41 35.00 14.40
C ASP A 125 6.56 34.65 15.62
N THR A 126 6.02 33.44 15.69
CA THR A 126 5.65 32.82 16.98
C THR A 126 5.73 31.31 16.87
N ASP A 127 6.80 30.76 17.42
CA ASP A 127 6.87 29.38 17.92
C ASP A 127 5.87 29.23 19.08
N THR A 128 5.14 28.11 19.16
CA THR A 128 4.53 27.71 20.43
C THR A 128 4.54 26.19 20.58
N GLU A 129 5.25 25.82 21.65
CA GLU A 129 5.43 24.50 22.25
C GLU A 129 4.10 23.81 22.60
N THR A 130 4.20 22.48 22.60
CA THR A 130 3.19 21.52 23.05
C THR A 130 3.20 21.43 24.58
N ASP A 131 2.02 21.38 25.19
CA ASP A 131 1.64 20.45 26.28
C ASP A 131 0.37 20.96 26.94
N THR A 132 -0.57 20.07 27.25
CA THR A 132 -1.29 20.01 28.54
C THR A 132 -2.22 18.78 28.55
N ASP A 133 -1.90 17.84 29.43
CA ASP A 133 -2.78 16.78 29.95
C ASP A 133 -4.05 17.36 30.61
N THR A 134 -5.15 16.58 30.63
CA THR A 134 -5.90 16.23 31.86
C THR A 134 -7.41 16.00 31.64
N GLU A 135 -7.79 14.76 31.95
CA GLU A 135 -9.03 14.23 32.53
C GLU A 135 -10.40 14.22 31.84
N LEU A 136 -11.01 13.04 32.02
CA LEU A 136 -12.36 12.61 31.72
C LEU A 136 -13.41 13.58 32.26
N SER A 137 -14.29 14.02 31.36
CA SER A 137 -15.66 14.39 31.70
C SER A 137 -16.58 14.05 30.54
N SER A 138 -17.77 13.56 30.89
CA SER A 138 -18.86 13.07 30.03
C SER A 138 -19.01 13.83 28.72
N TYR A 139 -18.48 13.27 27.63
CA TYR A 139 -18.44 13.92 26.33
C TYR A 139 -19.59 13.46 25.45
N ASN A 140 -20.47 14.39 25.10
CA ASN A 140 -21.44 14.21 24.03
C ASN A 140 -20.86 14.94 22.81
N PRO A 141 -20.20 14.25 21.87
CA PRO A 141 -19.38 14.92 20.87
C PRO A 141 -20.25 15.73 19.91
N SER A 142 -19.88 17.00 19.74
CA SER A 142 -20.30 17.76 18.56
C SER A 142 -19.76 17.05 17.31
N SER A 143 -20.41 17.23 16.16
CA SER A 143 -20.03 16.56 14.90
C SER A 143 -18.54 16.72 14.55
N ASP A 144 -17.94 17.84 14.95
CA ASP A 144 -16.53 18.14 14.72
C ASP A 144 -15.57 17.30 15.58
N ASP A 145 -15.97 16.94 16.81
CA ASP A 145 -15.15 16.07 17.67
C ASP A 145 -15.16 14.62 17.21
N ALA A 146 -16.30 14.17 16.70
CA ALA A 146 -16.43 12.83 16.15
C ALA A 146 -15.54 12.65 14.90
N ALA A 147 -15.40 13.70 14.07
CA ALA A 147 -14.45 13.72 12.97
C ALA A 147 -13.00 13.71 13.48
N ALA A 148 -12.68 14.51 14.51
CA ALA A 148 -11.34 14.51 15.12
C ALA A 148 -10.95 13.13 15.66
N GLU A 149 -11.89 12.37 16.22
CA GLU A 149 -11.67 11.01 16.70
C GLU A 149 -11.29 10.02 15.57
N VAL A 150 -11.89 10.16 14.38
CA VAL A 150 -11.54 9.37 13.20
C VAL A 150 -10.09 9.63 12.79
N TYR A 151 -9.70 10.90 12.70
CA TYR A 151 -8.33 11.29 12.34
C TYR A 151 -7.31 10.80 13.37
N LYS A 152 -7.61 10.95 14.65
CA LYS A 152 -6.75 10.51 15.74
C LYS A 152 -6.56 8.99 15.73
N THR A 153 -7.66 8.23 15.59
CA THR A 153 -7.61 6.77 15.52
C THR A 153 -6.80 6.30 14.32
N PHE A 154 -7.01 6.91 13.15
CA PHE A 154 -6.24 6.61 11.96
C PHE A 154 -4.74 6.85 12.16
N GLN A 155 -4.38 8.01 12.72
CA GLN A 155 -2.99 8.38 12.94
C GLN A 155 -2.28 7.44 13.92
N ASN A 156 -2.98 7.02 14.97
CA ASN A 156 -2.43 6.13 15.99
C ASN A 156 -2.28 4.69 15.50
N GLU A 157 -3.27 4.15 14.78
CA GLU A 157 -3.27 2.72 14.43
C GLU A 157 -2.64 2.41 13.06
N ILE A 158 -2.72 3.35 12.11
CA ILE A 158 -2.22 3.16 10.73
C ILE A 158 -0.97 3.99 10.48
N GLY A 159 -0.98 5.28 10.85
CA GLY A 159 0.18 6.17 10.76
C GLY A 159 -0.10 7.50 10.06
N VAL A 160 0.91 8.07 9.41
CA VAL A 160 0.90 9.46 8.90
C VAL A 160 -0.26 9.73 7.92
N ILE A 161 -1.01 10.80 8.19
CA ILE A 161 -2.03 11.31 7.29
C ILE A 161 -1.35 12.12 6.17
N SER A 162 -1.37 11.59 4.95
CA SER A 162 -1.01 12.31 3.72
C SER A 162 -2.23 13.04 3.12
N PRO A 163 -2.03 13.96 2.16
CA PRO A 163 -3.15 14.65 1.51
C PRO A 163 -4.20 13.71 0.89
N LEU A 164 -3.76 12.59 0.29
CA LEU A 164 -4.66 11.61 -0.31
C LEU A 164 -5.47 10.84 0.75
N THR A 165 -4.85 10.56 1.89
CA THR A 165 -5.54 9.85 2.98
C THR A 165 -6.50 10.77 3.71
N LYS A 166 -6.17 12.07 3.78
CA LYS A 166 -7.10 13.07 4.29
C LYS A 166 -8.35 13.15 3.42
N GLU A 167 -8.18 13.27 2.10
CA GLU A 167 -9.31 13.27 1.14
C GLU A 167 -10.20 12.03 1.31
N TYR A 168 -9.61 10.84 1.44
CA TYR A 168 -10.37 9.62 1.71
C TYR A 168 -11.12 9.65 3.04
N LEU A 169 -10.50 10.16 4.11
CA LEU A 169 -11.15 10.24 5.43
C LEU A 169 -12.28 11.27 5.42
N ASP A 170 -12.09 12.42 4.76
CA ASP A 170 -13.13 13.42 4.55
C ASP A 170 -14.33 12.82 3.79
N ASP A 171 -14.07 12.09 2.69
CA ASP A 171 -15.10 11.39 1.93
C ASP A 171 -15.84 10.36 2.81
N ALA A 172 -15.09 9.57 3.59
CA ALA A 172 -15.67 8.58 4.48
C ALA A 172 -16.54 9.23 5.58
N ILE A 173 -16.09 10.35 6.17
CA ILE A 173 -16.85 11.12 7.17
C ILE A 173 -18.14 11.70 6.56
N SER A 174 -18.12 12.05 5.28
CA SER A 174 -19.32 12.53 4.57
C SER A 174 -20.34 11.41 4.29
N GLU A 175 -19.88 10.18 4.11
CA GLU A 175 -20.73 9.04 3.71
C GLU A 175 -21.17 8.15 4.88
N TYR A 176 -20.36 8.05 5.94
CA TYR A 176 -20.56 7.13 7.05
C TYR A 176 -20.53 7.83 8.40
N PRO A 177 -21.29 7.34 9.40
CA PRO A 177 -21.15 7.79 10.77
C PRO A 177 -19.70 7.63 11.27
N PRO A 178 -19.11 8.63 11.97
CA PRO A 178 -17.71 8.57 12.41
C PRO A 178 -17.35 7.33 13.24
N ASN A 179 -18.27 6.88 14.10
CA ASN A 179 -18.09 5.66 14.88
C ASN A 179 -17.95 4.40 14.02
N TRP A 180 -18.59 4.34 12.83
CA TRP A 180 -18.38 3.22 11.90
C TRP A 180 -16.98 3.25 11.32
N ILE A 181 -16.46 4.43 11.01
CA ILE A 181 -15.12 4.58 10.44
C ILE A 181 -14.06 4.17 11.47
N VAL A 182 -14.17 4.66 12.70
CA VAL A 182 -13.29 4.24 13.82
C VAL A 182 -13.29 2.72 13.97
N MET A 183 -14.46 2.10 13.98
CA MET A 183 -14.57 0.65 14.17
C MET A 183 -14.04 -0.14 12.97
N ALA A 184 -14.16 0.39 11.75
CA ALA A 184 -13.61 -0.24 10.55
C ALA A 184 -12.07 -0.13 10.52
N ILE A 185 -11.50 0.96 11.04
CA ILE A 185 -10.05 1.11 11.21
C ILE A 185 -9.51 0.06 12.18
N SER A 186 -10.14 -0.10 13.35
CA SER A 186 -9.72 -1.14 14.31
C SER A 186 -9.88 -2.56 13.77
N GLU A 187 -10.94 -2.82 12.98
CA GLU A 187 -11.09 -4.11 12.28
C GLU A 187 -9.96 -4.35 11.27
N ALA A 188 -9.54 -3.33 10.53
CA ALA A 188 -8.41 -3.42 9.61
C ALA A 188 -7.10 -3.73 10.34
N VAL A 189 -6.91 -3.20 11.55
CA VAL A 189 -5.71 -3.41 12.36
C VAL A 189 -5.67 -4.82 12.95
N THR A 190 -6.78 -5.30 13.50
CA THR A 190 -6.88 -6.67 14.04
C THR A 190 -6.65 -7.74 12.97
N HIS A 191 -7.09 -7.48 11.72
CA HIS A 191 -6.82 -8.33 10.57
C HIS A 191 -5.45 -8.09 9.92
N ASN A 192 -4.62 -7.20 10.48
CA ASN A 192 -3.34 -6.74 9.92
C ASN A 192 -3.44 -6.27 8.45
N ALA A 193 -4.63 -5.82 8.05
CA ALA A 193 -4.97 -5.34 6.72
C ALA A 193 -5.17 -3.82 6.73
N ARG A 194 -4.15 -3.10 7.24
CA ARG A 194 -4.13 -1.63 7.46
C ARG A 194 -4.05 -0.82 6.16
N ASN A 195 -5.04 -0.98 5.28
CA ASN A 195 -5.16 -0.28 4.01
C ASN A 195 -6.61 0.16 3.76
N PHE A 196 -6.78 1.27 3.03
CA PHE A 196 -8.10 1.86 2.75
C PHE A 196 -9.05 0.92 2.02
N LYS A 197 -8.54 0.07 1.12
CA LYS A 197 -9.38 -0.88 0.39
C LYS A 197 -10.06 -1.85 1.34
N TYR A 198 -9.38 -2.27 2.41
CA TYR A 198 -9.96 -3.11 3.44
C TYR A 198 -11.01 -2.36 4.26
N ILE A 199 -10.68 -1.16 4.73
CA ILE A 199 -11.60 -0.30 5.51
C ILE A 199 -12.88 -0.03 4.70
N ASP A 200 -12.74 0.34 3.43
CA ASP A 200 -13.85 0.55 2.49
C ASP A 200 -14.70 -0.72 2.29
N THR A 201 -14.06 -1.89 2.18
CA THR A 201 -14.79 -3.17 2.07
C THR A 201 -15.62 -3.45 3.32
N VAL A 202 -15.07 -3.17 4.51
CA VAL A 202 -15.77 -3.32 5.80
C VAL A 202 -16.94 -2.34 5.88
N LEU A 203 -16.73 -1.07 5.56
CA LEU A 203 -17.76 -0.03 5.57
C LEU A 203 -18.89 -0.33 4.58
N LYS A 204 -18.57 -0.75 3.35
CA LYS A 204 -19.56 -1.18 2.35
C LYS A 204 -20.35 -2.40 2.80
N SER A 205 -19.69 -3.38 3.41
CA SER A 205 -20.36 -4.55 3.99
C SER A 205 -21.32 -4.15 5.10
N TRP A 206 -20.91 -3.25 5.99
CA TRP A 206 -21.77 -2.74 7.07
C TRP A 206 -22.93 -1.88 6.57
N LYS A 207 -22.73 -1.12 5.48
CA LYS A 207 -23.80 -0.37 4.83
C LYS A 207 -24.84 -1.30 4.18
N ALA A 208 -24.41 -2.42 3.61
CA ALA A 208 -25.29 -3.39 2.97
C ALA A 208 -26.00 -4.33 3.95
N ASN A 209 -25.29 -4.83 4.98
CA ASN A 209 -25.76 -5.88 5.88
C ASN A 209 -26.20 -5.35 7.27
N GLY A 210 -25.97 -4.07 7.55
CA GLY A 210 -26.09 -3.48 8.88
C GLY A 210 -24.75 -3.43 9.62
N PHE A 211 -24.63 -2.47 10.55
CA PHE A 211 -23.41 -2.26 11.32
C PHE A 211 -22.97 -3.53 12.05
N ARG A 212 -21.71 -3.95 11.85
CA ARG A 212 -21.12 -5.17 12.45
C ARG A 212 -21.86 -6.47 12.12
N ALA A 213 -22.70 -6.50 11.08
CA ALA A 213 -23.29 -7.75 10.62
C ALA A 213 -22.20 -8.68 10.07
N LYS A 214 -22.13 -9.90 10.61
CA LYS A 214 -21.24 -10.93 10.08
C LYS A 214 -21.70 -11.28 8.66
N PRO A 215 -20.79 -11.42 7.68
CA PRO A 215 -21.19 -11.76 6.32
C PRO A 215 -21.96 -13.08 6.34
N THR A 216 -23.23 -13.04 5.95
CA THR A 216 -24.08 -14.23 5.80
C THR A 216 -23.45 -15.08 4.71
N ARG A 217 -22.77 -16.15 5.13
CA ARG A 217 -22.20 -17.14 4.22
C ARG A 217 -23.38 -17.82 3.55
N ALA A 218 -23.70 -17.44 2.32
CA ALA A 218 -24.72 -18.10 1.51
C ALA A 218 -24.42 -19.60 1.50
N ALA A 219 -25.34 -20.40 2.01
CA ALA A 219 -25.19 -21.84 2.11
C ALA A 219 -24.98 -22.43 0.70
N PRO A 220 -24.03 -23.35 0.50
CA PRO A 220 -23.93 -24.04 -0.78
C PRO A 220 -25.21 -24.84 -0.99
N GLU A 221 -25.90 -24.59 -2.11
CA GLU A 221 -27.04 -25.37 -2.56
C GLU A 221 -26.71 -26.86 -2.46
N ALA A 222 -27.50 -27.58 -1.68
CA ALA A 222 -27.35 -29.01 -1.49
C ALA A 222 -27.52 -29.72 -2.83
N TYR A 223 -26.47 -30.39 -3.30
CA TYR A 223 -26.55 -31.35 -4.39
C TYR A 223 -27.56 -32.44 -4.00
N GLY A 224 -28.74 -32.41 -4.63
CA GLY A 224 -29.77 -33.44 -4.53
C GLY A 224 -29.29 -34.73 -5.20
N GLY A 225 -28.60 -35.57 -4.44
CA GLY A 225 -28.29 -36.96 -4.81
C GLY A 225 -29.38 -37.90 -4.32
N GLY A 226 -30.48 -38.00 -5.05
CA GLY A 226 -31.45 -39.08 -4.88
C GLY A 226 -31.07 -40.28 -5.77
N LEU A 227 -30.44 -41.30 -5.19
CA LEU A 227 -30.37 -42.63 -5.82
C LEU A 227 -31.73 -43.33 -5.69
N PRO A 228 -32.20 -44.06 -6.72
CA PRO A 228 -33.45 -44.81 -6.63
C PRO A 228 -33.22 -46.13 -5.87
N LEU A 229 -34.14 -46.45 -4.97
CA LEU A 229 -34.22 -47.78 -4.35
C LEU A 229 -34.75 -48.79 -5.39
N ALA A 230 -34.11 -49.95 -5.40
CA ALA A 230 -34.46 -51.15 -6.15
C ALA A 230 -35.79 -51.77 -5.70
#